data_AF-A0A975F7P9-F1
#
_entry.id   AF-A0A975F7P9-F1
#
_cell.length_a   1.000
_cell.length_b   1.000
_cell.length_c   1.000
_cell.angle_alpha   90.00
_cell.angle_beta   90.00
_cell.angle_gamma   90.00
#
_symmetry.space_group_name_H-M   'P 1'
#
loop_
_entity.id
_entity.type
_entity.pdbx_description
1 polymer ?
#
loop_
_entity_poly.entity_id
_entity_poly.type
_entity_poly.pdbx_seq_one_letter_code
_entity_poly.pdbx_strand_id
1 'polypeptide(L)'
;MSLTQAAALGITLAVEVPLVVLMAYRWRVPWPRSLVVGLLASCLTHPLAWKVSWWAMVLFQTPHYVRWFIAIETGVVVLEALLFRYLLRVKWQQAFAVSLLANAASALLGVWLWL
;
A
#
# COMPACT_ATOMS: atom_id res chain seq x y z
N MET A 1 -19.50 6.78 -9.13
CA MET A 1 -18.50 7.56 -9.91
C MET A 1 -17.24 6.72 -10.00
N SER A 2 -16.64 6.55 -11.18
CA SER A 2 -15.37 5.82 -11.28
C SER A 2 -14.27 6.59 -10.57
N LEU A 3 -13.70 6.02 -9.50
CA LEU A 3 -12.57 6.60 -8.78
C LEU A 3 -11.40 6.77 -9.76
N THR A 4 -10.84 7.98 -9.87
CA THR A 4 -9.66 8.19 -10.71
C THR A 4 -8.42 7.62 -10.03
N GLN A 5 -7.39 7.25 -10.80
CA GLN A 5 -6.12 6.78 -10.25
C GLN A 5 -5.51 7.81 -9.27
N ALA A 6 -5.62 9.10 -9.59
CA ALA A 6 -5.13 10.17 -8.73
C ALA A 6 -5.90 10.26 -7.40
N ALA A 7 -7.23 10.08 -7.43
CA ALA A 7 -8.05 10.04 -6.22
C ALA A 7 -7.71 8.81 -5.37
N ALA A 8 -7.54 7.63 -5.99
CA ALA A 8 -7.12 6.39 -5.31
C ALA A 8 -5.77 6.56 -4.62
N LEU A 9 -4.79 7.15 -5.31
CA LEU A 9 -3.48 7.44 -4.75
C LEU A 9 -3.60 8.43 -3.59
N GLY A 10 -4.41 9.48 -3.72
CA GLY A 10 -4.63 10.46 -2.66
C GLY A 10 -5.16 9.81 -1.37
N ILE A 11 -6.13 8.89 -1.50
CA ILE A 11 -6.67 8.12 -0.37
C ILE A 11 -5.60 7.21 0.23
N THR A 12 -4.87 6.50 -0.62
CA THR A 12 -3.76 5.62 -0.21
C THR A 12 -2.74 6.40 0.63
N LEU A 13 -2.28 7.55 0.13
CA LEU A 13 -1.34 8.41 0.85
C LEU A 13 -1.94 8.95 2.15
N ALA A 14 -3.21 9.34 2.16
CA ALA A 14 -3.90 9.84 3.34
C ALA A 14 -4.06 8.78 4.44
N VAL A 15 -4.11 7.49 4.09
CA VAL A 15 -4.29 6.38 5.04
C VAL A 15 -2.95 5.76 5.45
N GLU A 16 -2.13 5.39 4.48
CA GLU A 16 -0.91 4.60 4.72
C GLU A 16 0.18 5.44 5.38
N VAL A 17 0.39 6.67 4.92
CA VAL A 17 1.50 7.51 5.40
C VAL A 17 1.37 7.84 6.89
N PRO A 18 0.20 8.25 7.42
CA PRO A 18 0.03 8.43 8.85
C PRO A 18 0.27 7.15 9.65
N LEU A 19 -0.17 5.99 9.16
CA LEU A 19 0.06 4.70 9.82
C LEU A 19 1.56 4.35 9.86
N VAL A 20 2.28 4.54 8.76
CA VAL A 20 3.72 4.35 8.69
C VAL A 20 4.44 5.27 9.66
N VAL A 21 4.09 6.57 9.68
CA VAL A 21 4.70 7.56 10.58
C VAL A 21 4.42 7.21 12.04
N LEU A 22 3.18 6.87 12.38
CA LEU A 22 2.77 6.52 13.75
C LEU A 22 3.50 5.28 14.26
N MET A 23 3.58 4.22 13.45
CA MET A 23 4.25 2.96 13.83
C MET A 23 5.76 3.14 13.91
N ALA A 24 6.35 3.82 12.93
CA ALA A 24 7.79 4.09 12.91
C ALA A 24 8.23 4.98 14.08
N TYR A 25 7.38 5.93 14.51
CA TYR A 25 7.61 6.73 15.71
C TYR A 25 7.74 5.86 16.97
N ARG A 26 6.91 4.81 17.12
CA ARG A 26 7.02 3.84 18.25
C ARG A 26 8.34 3.09 18.26
N TRP A 27 9.03 3.00 17.13
CA TRP A 27 10.34 2.37 16.99
C TRP A 27 11.49 3.38 16.97
N ARG A 28 11.23 4.63 17.38
CA ARG A 28 12.20 5.74 17.45
C ARG A 28 12.82 6.10 16.09
N VAL A 29 12.10 5.85 14.99
CA VAL A 29 12.51 6.33 13.67
C VAL A 29 12.12 7.82 13.55
N PRO A 30 13.02 8.71 13.09
CA PRO A 30 12.73 10.13 12.92
C PRO A 30 11.54 10.37 11.99
N TRP A 31 10.60 11.24 12.40
CA TRP A 31 9.39 11.53 11.63
C TRP A 31 9.63 11.96 10.16
N PRO A 32 10.67 12.77 9.81
CA PRO A 32 10.86 13.16 8.42
C PRO A 32 11.23 11.98 7.54
N ARG A 33 12.02 11.05 8.09
CA ARG A 33 12.41 9.82 7.42
C ARG A 33 11.21 8.91 7.21
N SER A 34 10.38 8.73 8.23
CA SER A 34 9.17 7.92 8.14
C SER A 34 8.19 8.47 7.11
N LEU A 35 8.03 9.80 7.07
CA LEU A 35 7.19 10.48 6.10
C LEU A 35 7.68 10.25 4.66
N VAL A 36 8.96 10.55 4.39
CA VAL A 36 9.54 10.38 3.05
C VAL A 36 9.45 8.94 2.58
N VAL A 37 9.75 7.98 3.47
CA VAL A 37 9.71 6.56 3.11
C VAL A 37 8.29 6.06 2.91
N GLY A 38 7.32 6.50 3.72
CA GLY A 38 5.91 6.18 3.50
C GLY A 38 5.41 6.70 2.15
N LEU A 39 5.67 7.97 1.84
CA LEU A 39 5.33 8.56 0.55
C LEU A 39 5.99 7.79 -0.62
N LEU A 40 7.28 7.48 -0.49
CA LEU A 40 8.03 6.80 -1.53
C LEU A 40 7.53 5.37 -1.75
N ALA A 41 7.22 4.64 -0.69
CA ALA A 41 6.66 3.30 -0.77
C ALA A 41 5.33 3.31 -1.53
N SER A 42 4.34 4.08 -1.07
CA SER A 42 3.03 4.15 -1.71
C SER A 42 3.09 4.70 -3.15
N CYS A 43 3.94 5.68 -3.44
CA CYS A 43 4.12 6.20 -4.80
C CYS A 43 4.77 5.19 -5.76
N LEU A 44 5.53 4.22 -5.26
CA LEU A 44 6.10 3.16 -6.09
C LEU A 44 5.12 2.00 -6.28
N THR A 45 4.44 1.58 -5.21
CA THR A 45 3.60 0.38 -5.23
C THR A 45 2.22 0.66 -5.82
N HIS A 46 1.59 1.79 -5.50
CA HIS A 46 0.22 2.06 -5.93
C HIS A 46 0.06 2.17 -7.46
N PRO A 47 0.90 2.91 -8.22
CA PRO A 47 0.76 2.94 -9.69
C PRO A 47 0.97 1.57 -10.34
N LEU A 48 1.85 0.74 -9.78
CA LEU A 48 2.08 -0.63 -10.23
C LEU A 48 0.85 -1.50 -9.96
N ALA A 49 0.32 -1.47 -8.74
CA ALA A 49 -0.89 -2.19 -8.35
C ALA A 49 -2.08 -1.78 -9.23
N TRP A 50 -2.30 -0.48 -9.43
CA TRP A 50 -3.35 0.04 -10.31
C TRP A 50 -3.24 -0.48 -11.73
N LYS A 51 -2.03 -0.44 -12.30
CA LYS A 51 -1.77 -0.95 -13.65
C LYS A 51 -2.03 -2.46 -13.70
N VAL A 52 -1.51 -3.25 -12.78
CA VAL A 52 -1.72 -4.71 -12.77
C VAL A 52 -3.22 -5.04 -12.62
N SER A 53 -3.94 -4.33 -11.75
CA SER A 53 -5.41 -4.47 -11.59
C SER A 53 -6.17 -4.17 -12.88
N TRP A 54 -5.79 -3.09 -13.59
CA TRP A 54 -6.38 -2.76 -14.89
C TRP A 54 -6.15 -3.87 -15.93
N TRP A 55 -4.92 -4.41 -16.00
CA TRP A 55 -4.59 -5.51 -16.92
C TRP A 55 -5.36 -6.78 -16.56
N ALA A 56 -5.46 -7.12 -15.27
CA ALA A 56 -6.24 -8.23 -14.74
C ALA A 56 -7.73 -8.14 -15.15
N MET A 57 -8.30 -6.94 -15.10
CA MET A 57 -9.70 -6.69 -15.45
C MET A 57 -9.94 -6.73 -16.97
N VAL A 58 -9.11 -6.03 -17.76
CA VAL A 58 -9.34 -5.84 -19.20
C VAL A 58 -8.91 -7.05 -20.03
N LEU A 59 -7.73 -7.61 -19.76
CA LEU A 59 -7.16 -8.66 -20.62
C LEU A 59 -7.62 -10.06 -20.26
N PHE A 60 -7.79 -10.32 -18.97
CA PHE A 60 -8.10 -11.66 -18.51
C PHE A 60 -9.60 -11.90 -18.30
N GLN A 61 -10.44 -10.85 -18.39
CA GLN A 61 -11.90 -10.90 -18.19
C GLN A 61 -12.30 -11.85 -17.05
N THR A 62 -11.56 -11.78 -15.95
CA THR A 62 -11.47 -12.92 -15.04
C THR A 62 -12.71 -13.03 -14.15
N PRO A 63 -13.37 -14.21 -14.08
CA PRO A 63 -14.36 -14.50 -13.02
C PRO A 63 -13.71 -14.62 -11.62
N HIS A 64 -12.38 -14.49 -11.52
CA HIS A 64 -11.59 -14.65 -10.30
C HIS A 64 -10.96 -13.33 -9.82
N TYR A 65 -11.68 -12.21 -9.92
CA TYR A 65 -11.23 -10.89 -9.47
C TYR A 65 -10.60 -10.91 -8.07
N VAL A 66 -11.22 -11.63 -7.12
CA VAL A 66 -10.74 -11.75 -5.74
C VAL A 66 -9.35 -12.37 -5.64
N ARG A 67 -9.03 -13.37 -6.47
CA ARG A 67 -7.70 -14.02 -6.44
C ARG A 67 -6.61 -13.07 -6.93
N TRP A 68 -6.90 -12.32 -7.99
CA TRP A 68 -5.97 -11.31 -8.51
C TRP A 68 -5.79 -10.15 -7.53
N PHE A 69 -6.88 -9.68 -6.92
CA PHE A 69 -6.84 -8.67 -5.88
C PHE A 69 -5.91 -9.09 -4.74
N ILE A 70 -6.12 -10.27 -4.15
CA ILE A 70 -5.26 -10.80 -3.07
C ILE A 70 -3.80 -10.92 -3.51
N ALA A 71 -3.54 -11.39 -4.74
CA ALA A 71 -2.18 -11.53 -5.25
C ALA A 71 -1.46 -10.17 -5.40
N ILE A 72 -2.17 -9.15 -5.89
CA ILE A 72 -1.66 -7.79 -6.03
C ILE A 72 -1.35 -7.20 -4.65
N GLU A 73 -2.29 -7.25 -3.71
CA GLU A 73 -2.09 -6.73 -2.35
C GLU A 73 -0.95 -7.46 -1.64
N THR A 74 -0.83 -8.78 -1.81
CA THR A 74 0.31 -9.54 -1.28
C THR A 74 1.64 -9.04 -1.85
N GLY A 75 1.68 -8.76 -3.16
CA GLY A 75 2.85 -8.19 -3.82
C GLY A 75 3.21 -6.80 -3.28
N VAL A 76 2.21 -5.93 -3.10
CA VAL A 76 2.37 -4.61 -2.49
C VAL A 76 2.95 -4.75 -1.08
N VAL A 77 2.35 -5.60 -0.24
CA VAL A 77 2.79 -5.81 1.14
C VAL A 77 4.26 -6.24 1.21
N VAL A 78 4.66 -7.17 0.35
CA VAL A 78 6.05 -7.64 0.29
C VAL A 78 7.00 -6.51 -0.16
N LEU A 79 6.66 -5.78 -1.23
CA LEU A 79 7.50 -4.70 -1.74
C LEU A 79 7.66 -3.57 -0.72
N GLU A 80 6.57 -3.15 -0.08
CA GLU A 80 6.62 -2.12 0.95
C GLU A 80 7.37 -2.60 2.20
N ALA A 81 7.21 -3.86 2.61
CA ALA A 81 7.98 -4.42 3.71
C ALA A 81 9.48 -4.42 3.41
N LEU A 82 9.90 -4.69 2.17
CA LEU A 82 11.30 -4.54 1.75
C LEU A 82 11.76 -3.08 1.88
N LEU A 83 10.98 -2.13 1.35
CA LEU A 83 11.30 -0.71 1.43
C LEU A 83 11.40 -0.25 2.89
N PHE A 84 10.45 -0.61 3.74
CA PHE A 84 10.47 -0.27 5.16
C PHE A 84 11.64 -0.92 5.90
N ARG A 85 11.94 -2.20 5.61
CA ARG A 85 13.08 -2.90 6.21
C ARG A 85 14.39 -2.16 5.98
N TYR A 86 14.65 -1.73 4.74
CA TYR A 86 15.93 -1.12 4.36
C TYR A 86 15.96 0.39 4.60
N LEU A 87 14.86 1.09 4.27
CA LEU A 87 14.80 2.55 4.34
C LEU A 87 14.41 3.07 5.72
N LEU A 88 13.61 2.36 6.53
CA LEU A 88 13.37 2.71 7.94
C LEU A 88 14.38 2.03 8.89
N ARG A 89 15.10 1.00 8.43
CA ARG A 89 16.04 0.18 9.22
C ARG A 89 15.40 -0.50 10.43
N VAL A 90 14.15 -0.91 10.31
CA VAL A 90 13.38 -1.62 11.34
C VAL A 90 13.58 -3.15 11.23
N LYS A 91 13.11 -3.93 12.20
CA LYS A 91 13.11 -5.40 12.11
C LYS A 91 12.15 -5.88 11.02
N TRP A 92 12.39 -7.08 10.48
CA TRP A 92 11.49 -7.69 9.47
C TRP A 92 10.04 -7.77 9.96
N GLN A 93 9.82 -8.22 11.18
CA GLN A 93 8.48 -8.31 11.79
C GLN A 93 7.78 -6.95 11.82
N GLN A 94 8.51 -5.88 12.13
CA GLN A 94 7.99 -4.50 12.17
C GLN A 94 7.66 -4.01 10.75
N ALA A 95 8.55 -4.24 9.79
CA ALA A 95 8.34 -3.87 8.39
C ALA A 95 7.12 -4.57 7.77
N PHE A 96 6.98 -5.88 7.99
CA PHE A 96 5.82 -6.65 7.54
C PHE A 96 4.54 -6.20 8.24
N ALA A 97 4.57 -5.99 9.56
CA ALA A 97 3.39 -5.57 10.30
C ALA A 97 2.86 -4.20 9.83
N VAL A 98 3.74 -3.20 9.65
CA VAL A 98 3.29 -1.87 9.20
C VAL A 98 2.81 -1.90 7.76
N SER A 99 3.50 -2.63 6.87
CA SER A 99 3.10 -2.81 5.48
C SER A 99 1.73 -3.46 5.37
N LEU A 100 1.53 -4.58 6.06
CA LEU A 100 0.25 -5.30 6.07
C LEU A 100 -0.89 -4.44 6.63
N LEU A 101 -0.65 -3.72 7.74
CA LEU A 101 -1.68 -2.89 8.36
C LEU A 101 -2.04 -1.67 7.50
N ALA A 102 -1.05 -1.01 6.93
CA ALA A 102 -1.25 0.16 6.07
C ALA A 102 -2.02 -0.24 4.81
N ASN A 103 -1.54 -1.27 4.12
CA ASN A 103 -2.17 -1.80 2.91
C ASN A 103 -3.57 -2.35 3.17
N ALA A 104 -3.79 -3.11 4.25
CA ALA A 104 -5.13 -3.58 4.59
C ALA A 104 -6.10 -2.42 4.89
N ALA A 105 -5.64 -1.37 5.58
CA ALA A 105 -6.47 -0.21 5.87
C ALA A 105 -6.84 0.56 4.58
N SER A 106 -5.89 0.78 3.68
CA SER A 106 -6.15 1.45 2.39
C SER A 106 -7.01 0.61 1.47
N ALA A 107 -6.75 -0.69 1.37
CA ALA A 107 -7.52 -1.65 0.59
C ALA A 107 -8.99 -1.75 1.07
N LEU A 108 -9.21 -1.88 2.38
CA LEU A 108 -10.56 -1.94 2.96
C LEU A 108 -11.34 -0.65 2.69
N LEU A 109 -10.68 0.51 2.84
CA LEU A 109 -11.31 1.80 2.54
C LEU A 109 -11.61 1.92 1.04
N GLY A 110 -10.70 1.47 0.17
CA GLY A 110 -10.90 1.43 -1.28
C GLY A 110 -12.11 0.58 -1.67
N VAL A 111 -12.25 -0.62 -1.08
CA VAL A 111 -13.42 -1.50 -1.29
C VAL A 111 -14.69 -0.82 -0.79
N TRP A 112 -14.66 -0.20 0.40
CA TRP A 112 -15.83 0.47 0.96
C TRP A 112 -16.31 1.66 0.13
N LEU A 113 -15.38 2.41 -0.48
CA LEU A 113 -15.70 3.54 -1.37
C LEU A 113 -16.12 3.10 -2.78
N TRP A 114 -15.81 1.85 -3.15
CA TRP A 114 -16.15 1.28 -4.46
C TRP A 114 -17.55 0.65 -4.48
N LEU A 115 -18.01 0.11 -3.35
CA LEU A 115 -19.38 -0.38 -3.12
C LEU A 115 -20.39 0.77 -3.06
#